data_AF-A0AAV5UB55-F1
#
_entry.id   AF-A0AAV5UB55-F1
#
_cell.length_a   1.000
_cell.length_b   1.000
_cell.length_c   1.000
_cell.angle_alpha   90.00
_cell.angle_beta   90.00
_cell.angle_gamma   90.00
#
_symmetry.space_group_name_H-M   'P 1'
#
loop_
_entity.id
_entity.type
_entity.pdbx_description
1 polymer ?
#
loop_
_entity_poly.entity_id
_entity_poly.type
_entity_poly.pdbx_seq_one_letter_code
_entity_poly.pdbx_strand_id
1 'polypeptide(L)'
;LDARLIPMNRVDVLLIVFLQYIYMFSTQMYMPLFLNYMPDKKCTDDAPRYCYKVEKKCNHCVGNCSVAHSICDNEACIDSIQNSSHFKSAAETFGHYCQPTYQVFRTETVQYCGVFVGTILFGTLSDIYGRKIVLLPGLFLGVISMLLSGLIHNFAAFYVFRFLTGFFNGNSMVVGWAFISELAAPDKRMHLRAFATYPMGRAIITLICFLTGEWRLANMILSCICFVMIPLIWFLLPESHVWLASQGRQEDYEASIDKMNSLAGFEYFKKKPVAVKKKAKTGRTLKKLIDHPILRKRLLCLFSLWFVTFYTSYGLTLNSDGMFKSSFYVGQFILCGLLVAAKLGMGALDAFVPGMNRRRL
;
A
#
# COMPACT_ATOMS: atom_id res chain seq x y z
N LEU A 1 19.43 -31.01 8.21
CA LEU A 1 18.00 -30.90 7.85
C LEU A 1 17.89 -29.83 6.79
N ASP A 2 17.89 -30.32 5.55
CA ASP A 2 18.07 -29.59 4.29
C ASP A 2 17.26 -28.30 4.21
N ALA A 3 17.95 -27.19 3.97
CA ALA A 3 17.37 -25.91 3.61
C ALA A 3 16.94 -25.91 2.12
N ARG A 4 16.25 -26.95 1.68
CA ARG A 4 15.57 -26.96 0.38
C ARG A 4 14.28 -26.17 0.56
N LEU A 5 14.05 -25.19 -0.34
CA LEU A 5 12.77 -24.49 -0.45
C LEU A 5 11.65 -25.53 -0.42
N ILE A 6 10.85 -25.54 0.65
CA ILE A 6 9.78 -26.53 0.81
C ILE A 6 8.81 -26.31 -0.37
N PRO A 7 8.53 -27.32 -1.20
CA PRO A 7 7.74 -27.15 -2.42
C PRO A 7 6.38 -26.51 -2.11
N MET A 8 6.05 -25.44 -2.82
CA MET A 8 4.80 -24.70 -2.63
C MET A 8 3.64 -25.52 -3.17
N ASN A 9 2.56 -25.60 -2.38
CA ASN A 9 1.34 -26.27 -2.78
C ASN A 9 0.35 -25.25 -3.36
N ARG A 10 -0.74 -25.74 -3.98
CA ARG A 10 -1.75 -24.88 -4.62
C ARG A 10 -2.34 -23.84 -3.65
N VAL A 11 -2.57 -24.20 -2.39
CA VAL A 11 -3.02 -23.26 -1.34
C VAL A 11 -1.98 -22.19 -1.05
N ASP A 12 -0.68 -22.52 -1.02
CA ASP A 12 0.36 -21.53 -0.77
C ASP A 12 0.35 -20.48 -1.90
N VAL A 13 0.23 -20.91 -3.16
CA VAL A 13 0.12 -20.02 -4.32
C VAL A 13 -1.15 -19.17 -4.23
N LEU A 14 -2.29 -19.77 -3.89
CA LEU A 14 -3.55 -19.06 -3.70
C LEU A 14 -3.44 -17.96 -2.64
N LEU A 15 -2.82 -18.26 -1.49
CA LEU A 15 -2.58 -17.30 -0.42
C LEU A 15 -1.61 -16.19 -0.83
N ILE A 16 -0.58 -16.49 -1.64
CA ILE A 16 0.31 -15.48 -2.23
C ILE A 16 -0.49 -14.53 -3.12
N VAL A 17 -1.36 -15.05 -3.98
CA VAL A 17 -2.21 -14.24 -4.87
C VAL A 17 -3.14 -13.33 -4.08
N PHE A 18 -3.84 -13.88 -3.07
CA PHE A 18 -4.71 -13.08 -2.20
C PHE A 18 -3.94 -12.03 -1.38
N LEU A 19 -2.74 -12.36 -0.90
CA LEU A 19 -1.91 -11.39 -0.20
C LEU A 19 -1.42 -10.28 -1.15
N GLN A 20 -0.99 -10.63 -2.36
CA GLN A 20 -0.58 -9.64 -3.35
C GLN A 20 -1.75 -8.73 -3.74
N TYR A 21 -2.96 -9.26 -3.78
CA TYR A 21 -4.16 -8.48 -3.99
C TYR A 21 -4.45 -7.49 -2.84
N ILE A 22 -4.40 -7.95 -1.59
CA ILE A 22 -4.51 -7.08 -0.41
C ILE A 22 -3.44 -5.99 -0.46
N TYR A 23 -2.23 -6.35 -0.89
CA TYR A 23 -1.15 -5.38 -1.11
C TYR A 23 -1.44 -4.43 -2.25
N MET A 24 -2.13 -4.83 -3.32
CA MET A 24 -2.52 -3.92 -4.40
C MET A 24 -3.44 -2.79 -3.90
N PHE A 25 -4.42 -3.09 -3.04
CA PHE A 25 -5.19 -2.04 -2.37
C PHE A 25 -4.31 -1.23 -1.41
N SER A 26 -3.40 -1.89 -0.68
CA SER A 26 -2.49 -1.19 0.23
C SER A 26 -1.49 -0.28 -0.51
N THR A 27 -1.14 -0.59 -1.76
CA THR A 27 -0.24 0.23 -2.60
C THR A 27 -0.86 1.55 -3.03
N GLN A 28 -2.13 1.81 -2.73
CA GLN A 28 -2.72 3.14 -2.85
C GLN A 28 -1.96 4.20 -2.03
N MET A 29 -1.16 3.80 -1.03
CA MET A 29 -0.19 4.68 -0.37
C MET A 29 0.82 5.35 -1.29
N TYR A 30 1.07 4.78 -2.47
CA TYR A 30 1.96 5.32 -3.49
C TYR A 30 1.22 6.14 -4.56
N MET A 31 -0.12 6.06 -4.62
CA MET A 31 -0.92 6.87 -5.54
C MET A 31 -0.66 8.37 -5.39
N PRO A 32 -0.44 8.93 -4.18
CA PRO A 32 -0.10 10.34 -4.03
C PRO A 32 1.14 10.80 -4.83
N LEU A 33 2.11 9.92 -5.10
CA LEU A 33 3.24 10.22 -5.99
C LEU A 33 2.76 10.63 -7.40
N PHE A 34 1.83 9.86 -7.96
CA PHE A 34 1.23 10.13 -9.28
C PHE A 34 0.28 11.33 -9.23
N LEU A 35 -0.52 11.44 -8.15
CA LEU A 35 -1.45 12.56 -7.98
C LEU A 35 -0.72 13.90 -7.85
N ASN A 36 0.47 13.89 -7.25
CA ASN A 36 1.33 15.07 -7.09
C ASN A 36 2.35 15.22 -8.24
N TYR A 37 2.36 14.34 -9.24
CA TYR A 37 3.22 14.53 -10.40
C TYR A 37 2.86 15.85 -11.10
N MET A 38 3.86 16.62 -11.51
CA MET A 38 3.65 17.81 -12.32
C MET A 38 4.72 17.83 -13.41
N PRO A 39 4.34 17.99 -14.69
CA PRO A 39 5.32 18.05 -15.76
C PRO A 39 6.19 19.30 -15.61
N ASP A 40 7.45 19.20 -16.03
CA ASP A 40 8.42 20.31 -16.01
C ASP A 40 7.97 21.50 -16.89
N LYS A 41 7.01 21.27 -17.80
CA LYS A 41 6.46 22.27 -18.72
C LYS A 41 4.93 22.25 -18.65
N LYS A 42 4.30 23.39 -18.35
CA LYS A 42 2.82 23.55 -18.37
C LYS A 42 2.44 24.68 -19.32
N CYS A 43 1.44 24.43 -20.19
CA CYS A 43 0.83 25.48 -20.99
C CYS A 43 -0.64 25.71 -20.60
N THR A 44 -1.11 26.96 -20.71
CA THR A 44 -2.53 27.32 -20.55
C THR A 44 -3.18 27.51 -21.92
N ASP A 45 -4.36 26.90 -22.12
CA ASP A 45 -5.15 27.05 -23.35
C ASP A 45 -5.93 28.38 -23.40
N ASP A 46 -6.02 29.09 -22.28
CA ASP A 46 -6.61 30.43 -22.23
C ASP A 46 -5.71 31.40 -23.00
N ALA A 47 -6.27 32.09 -23.98
CA ALA A 47 -5.54 33.11 -24.72
C ALA A 47 -5.19 34.27 -23.78
N PRO A 48 -3.90 34.66 -23.69
CA PRO A 48 -2.77 34.19 -24.50
C PRO A 48 -2.16 32.87 -24.01
N ARG A 49 -1.80 31.98 -24.95
CA ARG A 49 -1.14 30.70 -24.64
C ARG A 49 0.26 30.96 -24.06
N TYR A 50 0.49 30.53 -22.83
CA TYR A 50 1.82 30.56 -22.22
C TYR A 50 2.32 29.15 -21.98
N CYS A 51 3.63 28.92 -22.10
CA CYS A 51 4.29 27.69 -21.71
C CYS A 51 5.47 28.00 -20.80
N TYR A 52 5.42 27.52 -19.55
CA TYR A 52 6.43 27.81 -18.52
C TYR A 52 7.23 26.57 -18.15
N LYS A 53 8.54 26.74 -17.92
CA LYS A 53 9.38 25.77 -17.21
C LYS A 53 9.21 25.97 -15.70
N VAL A 54 8.65 24.98 -15.03
CA VAL A 54 8.31 25.07 -13.60
C VAL A 54 9.53 24.63 -12.79
N GLU A 55 10.52 25.52 -12.63
CA GLU A 55 11.73 25.21 -11.81
C GLU A 55 11.37 24.86 -10.35
N LYS A 56 10.22 25.35 -9.86
CA LYS A 56 9.63 25.00 -8.57
C LYS A 56 8.13 24.83 -8.73
N LYS A 57 7.53 23.82 -8.08
CA LYS A 57 6.09 23.44 -8.16
C LYS A 57 5.11 24.62 -8.04
N CYS A 58 5.56 25.77 -7.52
CA CYS A 58 4.85 27.03 -7.46
C CYS A 58 5.68 28.16 -8.09
N ASN A 59 5.51 28.42 -9.39
CA ASN A 59 6.02 29.63 -10.04
C ASN A 59 4.81 30.49 -10.45
N HIS A 60 4.67 31.68 -9.85
CA HIS A 60 3.68 32.68 -10.24
C HIS A 60 4.26 33.55 -11.38
N CYS A 61 4.32 33.06 -12.61
CA CYS A 61 4.55 33.96 -13.75
C CYS A 61 3.18 34.56 -14.14
N VAL A 62 2.91 35.78 -13.69
CA VAL A 62 1.73 36.58 -14.03
C VAL A 62 2.15 37.58 -15.11
N GLY A 63 1.94 37.24 -16.38
CA GLY A 63 2.18 38.18 -17.47
C GLY A 63 2.02 37.57 -18.85
N ASN A 64 1.64 38.40 -19.82
CA ASN A 64 1.70 38.04 -21.23
C ASN A 64 3.14 37.72 -21.61
N CYS A 65 3.45 36.46 -21.89
CA CYS A 65 4.73 36.10 -22.50
C CYS A 65 4.79 36.69 -23.92
N SER A 66 5.29 37.91 -24.01
CA SER A 66 5.79 38.50 -25.24
C SER A 66 7.29 38.28 -25.23
N VAL A 67 7.84 37.82 -26.36
CA VAL A 67 9.26 37.47 -26.56
C VAL A 67 10.23 38.59 -26.16
N ALA A 68 9.73 39.82 -25.94
CA ALA A 68 10.52 40.99 -25.58
C ALA A 68 10.70 41.23 -24.06
N HIS A 69 9.82 40.76 -23.17
CA HIS A 69 9.93 41.02 -21.72
C HIS A 69 9.24 39.94 -20.87
N SER A 70 9.94 38.85 -20.52
CA SER A 70 9.47 37.95 -19.46
C SER A 70 9.97 38.41 -18.09
N ILE A 71 9.05 38.52 -17.13
CA ILE A 71 9.33 38.82 -15.70
C ILE A 71 9.95 37.59 -14.98
N CYS A 72 10.05 36.45 -15.67
CA CYS A 72 10.73 35.27 -15.16
C CYS A 72 12.23 35.42 -15.49
N ASP A 73 13.02 35.90 -14.52
CA ASP A 73 14.48 35.97 -14.62
C ASP A 73 15.01 34.57 -15.00
N ASN A 74 15.63 34.48 -16.18
CA ASN A 74 16.29 33.31 -16.74
C ASN A 74 15.45 32.06 -17.07
N GLU A 75 14.37 32.12 -17.88
CA GLU A 75 14.05 31.00 -18.80
C GLU A 75 12.97 31.30 -19.86
N ALA A 76 13.26 30.88 -21.10
CA ALA A 76 12.49 31.14 -22.31
C ALA A 76 11.10 30.47 -22.32
N CYS A 77 10.09 31.22 -22.76
CA CYS A 77 8.82 30.64 -23.17
C CYS A 77 9.02 29.67 -24.34
N ILE A 78 8.47 28.47 -24.21
CA ILE A 78 8.60 27.42 -25.22
C ILE A 78 7.35 27.44 -26.10
N ASP A 79 7.47 27.88 -27.34
CA ASP A 79 6.34 28.09 -28.27
C ASP A 79 5.59 26.80 -28.67
N SER A 80 6.14 25.62 -28.40
CA SER A 80 5.45 24.35 -28.65
C SER A 80 5.90 23.23 -27.70
N ILE A 81 4.92 22.60 -27.05
CA ILE A 81 5.13 21.29 -26.44
C ILE A 81 5.41 20.32 -27.58
N GLN A 82 6.64 19.78 -27.62
CA GLN A 82 6.90 18.54 -28.35
C GLN A 82 5.94 17.50 -27.76
N ASN A 83 4.98 16.99 -28.55
CA ASN A 83 3.88 16.08 -28.19
C ASN A 83 4.31 14.86 -27.36
N SER A 84 4.70 15.07 -26.10
CA SER A 84 4.93 14.00 -25.13
C SER A 84 3.65 13.90 -24.32
N SER A 85 2.90 12.83 -24.56
CA SER A 85 1.79 12.39 -23.72
C SER A 85 2.27 12.22 -22.28
N HIS A 86 2.11 13.26 -21.47
CA HIS A 86 2.46 13.24 -20.06
C HIS A 86 1.25 12.82 -19.21
N PHE A 87 1.52 12.34 -18.01
CA PHE A 87 0.47 11.91 -17.09
C PHE A 87 -0.30 13.12 -16.57
N LYS A 88 -1.60 13.19 -16.87
CA LYS A 88 -2.50 14.19 -16.30
C LYS A 88 -2.76 13.86 -14.85
N SER A 89 -2.27 14.69 -13.93
CA SER A 89 -2.33 14.45 -12.49
C SER A 89 -3.46 15.21 -11.79
N ALA A 90 -3.76 14.83 -10.55
CA ALA A 90 -4.72 15.56 -9.74
C ALA A 90 -4.20 16.97 -9.48
N ALA A 91 -2.92 17.12 -9.15
CA ALA A 91 -2.34 18.42 -8.85
C ALA A 91 -2.35 19.37 -10.07
N GLU A 92 -2.22 18.84 -11.29
CA GLU A 92 -2.42 19.60 -12.52
C GLU A 92 -3.88 20.04 -12.71
N THR A 93 -4.81 19.09 -12.57
CA THR A 93 -6.27 19.32 -12.74
C THR A 93 -6.77 20.43 -11.83
N PHE A 94 -6.28 20.39 -10.59
CA PHE A 94 -6.80 21.15 -9.48
C PHE A 94 -5.98 22.46 -9.28
N GLY A 95 -4.71 22.50 -9.70
CA GLY A 95 -3.93 23.74 -9.84
C GLY A 95 -3.46 24.37 -8.52
N HIS A 96 -3.35 23.59 -7.43
CA HIS A 96 -3.24 24.15 -6.07
C HIS A 96 -1.84 24.34 -5.50
N TYR A 97 -0.77 23.99 -6.21
CA TYR A 97 0.58 24.20 -5.69
C TYR A 97 0.88 25.67 -5.31
N CYS A 98 0.11 26.60 -5.89
CA CYS A 98 0.21 28.03 -5.63
C CYS A 98 -0.65 28.54 -4.46
N GLN A 99 -1.42 27.67 -3.80
CA GLN A 99 -2.17 28.04 -2.60
C GLN A 99 -1.37 27.73 -1.32
N PRO A 100 -1.33 28.64 -0.34
CA PRO A 100 -0.67 28.39 0.95
C PRO A 100 -1.16 27.11 1.63
N THR A 101 -2.45 26.80 1.45
CA THR A 101 -3.12 25.60 1.98
C THR A 101 -2.51 24.29 1.48
N TYR A 102 -1.99 24.25 0.25
CA TYR A 102 -1.38 23.04 -0.31
C TYR A 102 0.00 22.74 0.29
N GLN A 103 0.77 23.77 0.66
CA GLN A 103 2.05 23.57 1.36
C GLN A 103 1.84 22.87 2.72
N VAL A 104 0.66 23.03 3.32
CA VAL A 104 0.27 22.41 4.59
C VAL A 104 -0.46 21.07 4.38
N PHE A 105 -1.34 20.96 3.37
CA PHE A 105 -2.17 19.77 3.10
C PHE A 105 -1.78 19.06 1.81
N ARG A 106 -0.60 18.41 1.78
CA ARG A 106 -0.28 17.46 0.70
C ARG A 106 -1.24 16.26 0.76
N THR A 107 -1.67 15.78 -0.40
CA THR A 107 -2.51 14.57 -0.53
C THR A 107 -1.95 13.37 0.24
N GLU A 108 -0.62 13.23 0.26
CA GLU A 108 0.10 12.17 0.98
C GLU A 108 -0.09 12.28 2.49
N THR A 109 0.05 13.48 3.05
CA THR A 109 -0.14 13.76 4.48
C THR A 109 -1.54 13.36 4.93
N VAL A 110 -2.57 13.80 4.19
CA VAL A 110 -3.96 13.51 4.53
C VAL A 110 -4.24 12.00 4.46
N GLN A 111 -3.74 11.33 3.43
CA GLN A 111 -3.92 9.89 3.29
C GLN A 111 -3.16 9.11 4.37
N TYR A 112 -1.93 9.49 4.73
CA TYR A 112 -1.16 8.85 5.79
C TYR A 112 -1.73 9.10 7.18
N CYS A 113 -2.30 10.27 7.45
CA CYS A 113 -3.10 10.51 8.65
C CYS A 113 -4.28 9.53 8.72
N GLY A 114 -4.98 9.31 7.60
CA GLY A 114 -6.03 8.29 7.51
C GLY A 114 -5.50 6.92 7.91
N VAL A 115 -4.40 6.47 7.29
CA VAL A 115 -3.76 5.18 7.60
C VAL A 115 -3.42 5.06 9.08
N PHE A 116 -2.84 6.08 9.67
CA PHE A 116 -2.46 6.08 11.08
C PHE A 116 -3.66 5.79 11.99
N VAL A 117 -4.76 6.51 11.79
CA VAL A 117 -6.00 6.32 12.56
C VAL A 117 -6.59 4.93 12.29
N GLY A 118 -6.64 4.52 11.02
CA GLY A 118 -7.18 3.23 10.60
C GLY A 118 -6.40 2.04 11.18
N THR A 119 -5.07 2.10 11.18
CA THR A 119 -4.18 1.04 11.69
C THR A 119 -4.47 0.72 13.15
N ILE A 120 -4.65 1.76 13.99
CA ILE A 120 -4.95 1.61 15.42
C ILE A 120 -6.34 1.00 15.62
N LEU A 121 -7.33 1.52 14.90
CA LEU A 121 -8.72 1.09 15.04
C LEU A 121 -8.92 -0.35 14.55
N PHE A 122 -8.57 -0.62 13.29
CA PHE A 122 -8.83 -1.91 12.65
C PHE A 122 -7.95 -3.04 13.19
N GLY A 123 -6.73 -2.72 13.64
CA GLY A 123 -5.90 -3.68 14.39
C GLY A 123 -6.66 -4.20 15.61
N THR A 124 -7.16 -3.28 16.45
CA THR A 124 -7.93 -3.60 17.65
C THR A 124 -9.24 -4.33 17.33
N LEU A 125 -10.00 -3.83 16.34
CA LEU A 125 -11.27 -4.46 15.93
C LEU A 125 -11.06 -5.89 15.44
N SER A 126 -10.00 -6.14 14.67
CA SER A 126 -9.75 -7.48 14.11
C SER A 126 -9.42 -8.52 15.18
N ASP A 127 -8.75 -8.11 16.26
CA ASP A 127 -8.48 -9.00 17.41
C ASP A 127 -9.77 -9.34 18.18
N ILE A 128 -10.75 -8.42 18.20
CA ILE A 128 -12.02 -8.58 18.93
C ILE A 128 -13.05 -9.37 18.12
N TYR A 129 -13.28 -8.97 16.87
CA TYR A 129 -14.41 -9.45 16.05
C TYR A 129 -14.03 -10.54 15.03
N GLY A 130 -12.74 -10.67 14.70
CA GLY A 130 -12.26 -11.61 13.70
C GLY A 130 -11.53 -10.91 12.55
N ARG A 131 -10.69 -11.67 11.84
CA ARG A 131 -9.85 -11.13 10.77
C ARG A 131 -10.67 -10.85 9.52
N LYS A 132 -11.40 -11.86 9.02
CA LYS A 132 -12.15 -11.78 7.76
C LYS A 132 -13.32 -10.79 7.86
N ILE A 133 -14.05 -10.82 8.98
CA ILE A 133 -15.22 -9.95 9.22
C ILE A 133 -14.83 -8.47 9.28
N VAL A 134 -13.63 -8.14 9.75
CA VAL A 134 -13.14 -6.75 9.78
C VAL A 134 -12.48 -6.36 8.45
N LEU A 135 -11.73 -7.29 7.84
CA LEU A 135 -11.02 -7.05 6.59
C LEU A 135 -11.97 -6.69 5.44
N LEU A 136 -13.03 -7.48 5.22
CA LEU A 136 -13.85 -7.39 4.01
C LEU A 136 -14.70 -6.11 3.91
N PRO A 137 -15.43 -5.68 4.96
CA PRO A 137 -16.14 -4.40 4.95
C PRO A 137 -15.17 -3.22 4.79
N GLY A 138 -14.01 -3.27 5.44
CA GLY A 138 -13.01 -2.22 5.30
C GLY A 138 -12.43 -2.14 3.89
N LEU A 139 -12.16 -3.28 3.23
CA LEU A 139 -11.77 -3.30 1.81
C LEU A 139 -12.88 -2.75 0.92
N PHE A 140 -14.13 -3.16 1.13
CA PHE A 140 -15.27 -2.69 0.35
C PHE A 140 -15.47 -1.18 0.45
N LEU A 141 -15.52 -0.63 1.66
CA LEU A 141 -15.64 0.82 1.88
C LEU A 141 -14.41 1.58 1.39
N GLY A 142 -13.22 0.97 1.49
CA GLY A 142 -11.98 1.51 0.96
C GLY A 142 -12.00 1.65 -0.56
N VAL A 143 -12.49 0.63 -1.26
CA VAL A 143 -12.65 0.65 -2.73
C VAL A 143 -13.71 1.64 -3.17
N ILE A 144 -14.83 1.75 -2.46
CA ILE A 144 -15.84 2.79 -2.72
C ILE A 144 -15.24 4.19 -2.55
N SER A 145 -14.51 4.43 -1.46
CA SER A 145 -13.85 5.71 -1.21
C SER A 145 -12.84 6.04 -2.32
N MET A 146 -12.10 5.03 -2.77
CA MET A 146 -11.16 5.16 -3.87
C MET A 146 -11.87 5.49 -5.18
N LEU A 147 -12.97 4.83 -5.51
CA LEU A 147 -13.77 5.11 -6.71
C LEU A 147 -14.34 6.53 -6.68
N LEU A 148 -14.95 6.93 -5.55
CA LEU A 148 -15.53 8.27 -5.37
C LEU A 148 -14.47 9.37 -5.50
N SER A 149 -13.27 9.14 -4.96
CA SER A 149 -12.17 10.09 -5.12
C SER A 149 -11.69 10.28 -6.56
N GLY A 150 -12.03 9.38 -7.50
CA GLY A 150 -11.78 9.55 -8.93
C GLY A 150 -12.90 10.26 -9.69
N LEU A 151 -14.14 10.15 -9.21
CA LEU A 151 -15.34 10.72 -9.85
C LEU A 151 -15.61 12.17 -9.43
N ILE A 152 -15.15 12.56 -8.24
CA ILE A 152 -15.46 13.86 -7.66
C ILE A 152 -14.58 14.96 -8.25
N HIS A 153 -15.22 16.08 -8.57
CA HIS A 153 -14.59 17.30 -9.10
C HIS A 153 -14.45 18.39 -8.02
N ASN A 154 -15.05 18.21 -6.84
CA ASN A 154 -14.90 19.11 -5.71
C ASN A 154 -13.60 18.81 -4.95
N PHE A 155 -12.77 19.85 -4.78
CA PHE A 155 -11.46 19.74 -4.15
C PHE A 155 -11.51 19.25 -2.69
N ALA A 156 -12.38 19.82 -1.86
CA ALA A 156 -12.48 19.43 -0.45
C ALA A 156 -12.98 17.98 -0.30
N ALA A 157 -13.99 17.60 -1.08
CA ALA A 157 -14.49 16.23 -1.08
C ALA A 157 -13.42 15.22 -1.55
N PHE A 158 -12.59 15.57 -2.55
CA PHE A 158 -11.45 14.74 -2.95
C PHE A 158 -10.53 14.41 -1.77
N TYR A 159 -10.15 15.40 -0.94
CA TYR A 159 -9.30 15.16 0.23
C TYR A 159 -9.97 14.29 1.29
N VAL A 160 -11.28 14.47 1.52
CA VAL A 160 -12.04 13.63 2.45
C VAL A 160 -12.01 12.17 1.97
N PHE A 161 -12.26 11.91 0.70
CA PHE A 161 -12.19 10.55 0.17
C PHE A 161 -10.78 9.98 0.16
N ARG A 162 -9.73 10.80 -0.02
CA ARG A 162 -8.33 10.36 0.11
C ARG A 162 -7.99 9.99 1.55
N PHE A 163 -8.48 10.76 2.53
CA PHE A 163 -8.39 10.40 3.94
C PHE A 163 -9.07 9.05 4.19
N LEU A 164 -10.29 8.85 3.70
CA LEU A 164 -11.04 7.61 3.86
C LEU A 164 -10.34 6.41 3.18
N THR A 165 -9.83 6.58 1.96
CA THR A 165 -9.02 5.54 1.30
C THR A 165 -7.80 5.20 2.14
N GLY A 166 -7.11 6.18 2.73
CA GLY A 166 -6.02 5.95 3.68
C GLY A 166 -6.47 5.21 4.94
N PHE A 167 -7.58 5.62 5.53
CA PHE A 167 -8.16 5.00 6.72
C PHE A 167 -8.45 3.51 6.52
N PHE A 168 -9.10 3.16 5.40
CA PHE A 168 -9.35 1.77 5.06
C PHE A 168 -8.10 1.02 4.57
N ASN A 169 -7.07 1.71 4.09
CA ASN A 169 -5.76 1.11 3.79
C ASN A 169 -5.06 0.63 5.08
N GLY A 170 -5.23 1.34 6.20
CA GLY A 170 -4.78 0.86 7.52
C GLY A 170 -5.36 -0.52 7.88
N ASN A 171 -6.61 -0.79 7.53
CA ASN A 171 -7.23 -2.12 7.69
C ASN A 171 -6.51 -3.18 6.86
N SER A 172 -6.29 -2.94 5.56
CA SER A 172 -5.65 -3.93 4.68
C SER A 172 -4.20 -4.21 5.07
N MET A 173 -3.45 -3.21 5.53
CA MET A 173 -2.06 -3.37 5.95
C MET A 173 -1.92 -4.25 7.19
N VAL A 174 -2.72 -3.99 8.22
CA VAL A 174 -2.61 -4.70 9.51
C VAL A 174 -3.37 -6.02 9.45
N VAL A 175 -4.66 -5.96 9.15
CA VAL A 175 -5.56 -7.11 9.21
C VAL A 175 -5.31 -8.06 8.06
N GLY A 176 -5.00 -7.54 6.87
CA GLY A 176 -4.77 -8.34 5.68
C GLY A 176 -3.54 -9.25 5.79
N TRP A 177 -2.40 -8.73 6.26
CA TRP A 177 -1.23 -9.58 6.53
C TRP A 177 -1.49 -10.58 7.66
N ALA A 178 -2.12 -10.14 8.77
CA ALA A 178 -2.47 -11.03 9.86
C ALA A 178 -3.34 -12.20 9.38
N PHE A 179 -4.41 -11.91 8.63
CA PHE A 179 -5.34 -12.89 8.09
C PHE A 179 -4.63 -13.96 7.23
N ILE A 180 -3.88 -13.55 6.20
CA ILE A 180 -3.24 -14.51 5.31
C ILE A 180 -2.12 -15.28 6.02
N SER A 181 -1.35 -14.62 6.89
CA SER A 181 -0.27 -15.28 7.62
C SER A 181 -0.76 -16.28 8.66
N GLU A 182 -1.95 -16.05 9.21
CA GLU A 182 -2.64 -16.99 10.11
C GLU A 182 -3.17 -18.19 9.33
N LEU A 183 -3.67 -18.03 8.09
CA LEU A 183 -4.11 -19.13 7.23
C LEU A 183 -2.96 -19.96 6.64
N ALA A 184 -1.76 -19.40 6.53
CA ALA A 184 -0.60 -20.11 6.01
C ALA A 184 0.16 -20.91 7.08
N ALA A 185 0.69 -22.06 6.68
CA ALA A 185 1.58 -22.84 7.53
C ALA A 185 2.80 -22.01 7.97
N PRO A 186 3.27 -22.13 9.24
CA PRO A 186 4.38 -21.34 9.77
C PRO A 186 5.65 -21.39 8.91
N ASP A 187 5.92 -22.56 8.33
CA ASP A 187 7.08 -22.78 7.47
C ASP A 187 6.99 -22.05 6.12
N LYS A 188 5.78 -21.75 5.66
CA LYS A 188 5.49 -21.14 4.36
C LYS A 188 5.38 -19.62 4.39
N ARG A 189 5.32 -19.03 5.59
CA ARG A 189 5.23 -17.57 5.78
C ARG A 189 6.38 -16.78 5.16
N MET A 190 7.55 -17.38 4.97
CA MET A 190 8.66 -16.72 4.25
C MET A 190 8.34 -16.55 2.77
N HIS A 191 7.81 -17.59 2.12
CA HIS A 191 7.42 -17.52 0.72
C HIS A 191 6.35 -16.45 0.49
N LEU A 192 5.38 -16.33 1.40
CA LEU A 192 4.39 -15.24 1.35
C LEU A 192 5.06 -13.85 1.31
N ARG A 193 6.04 -13.59 2.19
CA ARG A 193 6.73 -12.28 2.24
C ARG A 193 7.67 -12.06 1.06
N ALA A 194 8.22 -13.13 0.49
CA ALA A 194 9.17 -13.05 -0.61
C ALA A 194 8.46 -12.78 -1.94
N PHE A 195 7.33 -13.45 -2.20
CA PHE A 195 6.62 -13.36 -3.48
C PHE A 195 5.53 -12.29 -3.49
N ALA A 196 4.77 -12.10 -2.41
CA ALA A 196 3.82 -11.00 -2.32
C ALA A 196 4.53 -9.76 -1.77
N THR A 197 4.66 -8.71 -2.58
CA THR A 197 5.46 -7.53 -2.21
C THR A 197 4.80 -6.21 -2.62
N TYR A 198 4.94 -5.19 -1.77
CA TYR A 198 4.52 -3.81 -2.08
C TYR A 198 5.14 -3.25 -3.37
N PRO A 199 6.43 -3.47 -3.69
CA PRO A 199 7.01 -3.04 -4.96
C PRO A 199 6.30 -3.63 -6.19
N MET A 200 5.83 -4.88 -6.13
CA MET A 200 5.03 -5.47 -7.21
C MET A 200 3.70 -4.71 -7.41
N GLY A 201 3.01 -4.36 -6.31
CA GLY A 201 1.79 -3.55 -6.39
C GLY A 201 2.06 -2.14 -6.96
N ARG A 202 3.19 -1.53 -6.60
CA ARG A 202 3.61 -0.24 -7.17
C ARG A 202 3.88 -0.34 -8.67
N ALA A 203 4.52 -1.42 -9.13
CA ALA A 203 4.74 -1.65 -10.56
C ALA A 203 3.41 -1.76 -11.32
N ILE A 204 2.40 -2.44 -10.74
CA ILE A 204 1.06 -2.53 -11.32
C ILE A 204 0.38 -1.16 -11.40
N ILE A 205 0.40 -0.36 -10.32
CA ILE A 205 -0.13 1.01 -10.33
C ILE A 205 0.57 1.87 -11.38
N THR A 206 1.90 1.78 -11.45
CA THR A 206 2.73 2.52 -12.43
C THR A 206 2.33 2.17 -13.85
N LEU A 207 2.15 0.87 -14.14
CA LEU A 207 1.70 0.39 -15.44
C LEU A 207 0.30 0.90 -15.80
N ILE A 208 -0.64 0.86 -14.85
CA ILE A 208 -2.00 1.38 -15.08
C ILE A 208 -1.98 2.89 -15.33
N CYS A 209 -1.19 3.66 -14.57
CA CYS A 209 -1.04 5.10 -14.80
C CYS A 209 -0.42 5.38 -16.18
N PHE A 210 0.58 4.59 -16.58
CA PHE A 210 1.21 4.70 -17.90
C PHE A 210 0.22 4.43 -19.04
N LEU A 211 -0.59 3.36 -18.93
CA LEU A 211 -1.55 2.98 -19.97
C LEU A 211 -2.72 3.94 -20.08
N THR A 212 -3.16 4.53 -18.96
CA THR A 212 -4.32 5.44 -18.93
C THR A 212 -3.97 6.88 -19.24
N GLY A 213 -2.75 7.33 -18.90
CA GLY A 213 -2.32 8.72 -19.08
C GLY A 213 -3.07 9.74 -18.20
N GLU A 214 -4.02 9.31 -17.37
CA GLU A 214 -4.84 10.18 -16.53
C GLU A 214 -5.15 9.53 -15.18
N TRP A 215 -5.00 10.31 -14.10
CA TRP A 215 -5.20 9.83 -12.73
C TRP A 215 -6.63 9.36 -12.41
N ARG A 216 -7.67 9.97 -13.00
CA ARG A 216 -9.07 9.57 -12.73
C ARG A 216 -9.36 8.18 -13.27
N LEU A 217 -9.05 7.97 -14.55
CA LEU A 217 -9.21 6.68 -15.21
C LEU A 217 -8.35 5.61 -14.53
N ALA A 218 -7.09 5.90 -14.20
CA ALA A 218 -6.22 5.00 -13.45
C ALA A 218 -6.85 4.56 -12.13
N ASN A 219 -7.40 5.51 -11.38
CA ASN A 219 -8.03 5.26 -10.08
C ASN A 219 -9.32 4.44 -10.20
N MET A 220 -10.12 4.65 -11.25
CA MET A 220 -11.31 3.83 -11.54
C MET A 220 -10.92 2.39 -11.89
N ILE A 221 -9.95 2.18 -12.77
CA ILE A 221 -9.47 0.84 -13.14
C ILE A 221 -8.92 0.11 -11.91
N LEU A 222 -8.09 0.78 -11.10
CA LEU A 222 -7.58 0.22 -9.85
C LEU A 222 -8.72 -0.16 -8.89
N SER A 223 -9.80 0.62 -8.86
CA SER A 223 -10.99 0.34 -8.04
C SER A 223 -11.71 -0.90 -8.52
N CYS A 224 -11.91 -1.05 -9.82
CA CYS A 224 -12.51 -2.25 -10.40
C CYS A 224 -11.69 -3.49 -10.10
N ILE A 225 -10.37 -3.44 -10.29
CA ILE A 225 -9.50 -4.60 -9.98
C ILE A 225 -9.61 -4.93 -8.47
N CYS A 226 -9.55 -3.92 -7.59
CA CYS A 226 -9.71 -4.09 -6.13
C CYS A 226 -11.14 -4.43 -5.67
N PHE A 227 -12.14 -4.37 -6.54
CA PHE A 227 -13.51 -4.77 -6.22
C PHE A 227 -13.70 -6.27 -6.47
N VAL A 228 -13.19 -6.77 -7.60
CA VAL A 228 -13.44 -8.13 -8.09
C VAL A 228 -12.97 -9.22 -7.12
N MET A 229 -11.90 -9.01 -6.34
CA MET A 229 -11.39 -10.08 -5.46
C MET A 229 -11.92 -10.04 -4.04
N ILE A 230 -12.76 -9.06 -3.67
CA ILE A 230 -13.51 -9.08 -2.41
C ILE A 230 -14.43 -10.31 -2.32
N PRO A 231 -15.32 -10.60 -3.31
CA PRO A 231 -16.14 -11.80 -3.26
C PRO A 231 -15.30 -13.08 -3.31
N LEU A 232 -14.17 -13.09 -4.03
CA LEU A 232 -13.27 -14.25 -4.05
C LEU A 232 -12.72 -14.57 -2.66
N ILE A 233 -12.28 -13.57 -1.89
CA ILE A 233 -11.85 -13.78 -0.50
C ILE A 233 -13.04 -14.25 0.37
N TRP A 234 -14.24 -13.70 0.16
CA TRP A 234 -15.43 -14.09 0.92
C TRP A 234 -15.80 -15.57 0.73
N PHE A 235 -15.78 -16.07 -0.50
CA PHE A 235 -16.22 -17.44 -0.80
C PHE A 235 -15.12 -18.50 -0.67
N LEU A 236 -13.86 -18.16 -1.00
CA LEU A 236 -12.79 -19.16 -1.02
C LEU A 236 -12.13 -19.34 0.34
N LEU A 237 -11.84 -18.26 1.08
CA LEU A 237 -11.04 -18.33 2.31
C LEU A 237 -11.91 -18.44 3.57
N PRO A 238 -11.60 -19.35 4.51
CA PRO A 238 -12.28 -19.38 5.80
C PRO A 238 -11.79 -18.26 6.72
N GLU A 239 -12.46 -18.07 7.86
CA GLU A 239 -11.96 -17.22 8.94
C GLU A 239 -10.68 -17.83 9.56
N SER A 240 -9.84 -16.99 10.16
CA SER A 240 -8.56 -17.42 10.73
C SER A 240 -8.73 -18.49 11.81
N HIS A 241 -8.16 -19.67 11.58
CA HIS A 241 -8.13 -20.76 12.56
C HIS A 241 -7.32 -20.38 13.82
N VAL A 242 -6.29 -19.53 13.70
CA VAL A 242 -5.52 -19.04 14.85
C VAL A 242 -6.39 -18.14 15.74
N TRP A 243 -7.15 -17.24 15.13
CA TRP A 243 -8.07 -16.37 15.86
C TRP A 243 -9.21 -17.18 16.49
N LEU A 244 -9.83 -18.10 15.74
CA LEU A 244 -10.90 -18.98 16.24
C LEU A 244 -10.45 -19.82 17.45
N ALA A 245 -9.24 -20.38 17.38
CA ALA A 245 -8.62 -21.08 18.51
C ALA A 245 -8.41 -20.13 19.71
N SER A 246 -7.98 -18.89 19.48
CA SER A 246 -7.81 -17.90 20.57
C SER A 246 -9.12 -17.51 21.25
N GLN A 247 -10.24 -17.60 20.53
CA GLN A 247 -11.58 -17.32 21.06
C GLN A 247 -12.23 -18.54 21.72
N GLY A 248 -11.63 -19.74 21.63
CA GLY A 248 -12.21 -20.98 22.19
C GLY A 248 -13.37 -21.55 21.36
N ARG A 249 -13.50 -21.16 20.08
CA ARG A 249 -14.57 -21.63 19.19
C ARG A 249 -14.15 -22.93 18.48
N GLN A 250 -14.37 -24.08 19.12
CA GLN A 250 -13.88 -25.38 18.63
C GLN A 250 -14.50 -25.77 17.28
N GLU A 251 -15.82 -25.72 17.14
CA GLU A 251 -16.53 -26.16 15.91
C GLU A 251 -16.11 -25.32 14.70
N ASP A 252 -16.08 -23.99 14.84
CA ASP A 252 -15.66 -23.08 13.77
C ASP A 252 -14.17 -23.26 13.43
N TYR A 253 -13.33 -23.51 14.42
CA TYR A 253 -11.91 -23.81 14.23
C TYR A 253 -11.74 -25.06 13.36
N GLU A 254 -12.45 -26.14 13.67
CA GLU A 254 -12.40 -27.37 12.89
C GLU A 254 -12.92 -27.17 11.47
N ALA A 255 -14.02 -26.43 11.30
CA ALA A 255 -14.55 -26.09 9.98
C ALA A 255 -13.57 -25.26 9.13
N SER A 256 -12.85 -24.32 9.75
CA SER A 256 -11.80 -23.54 9.06
C SER A 256 -10.65 -24.45 8.61
N ILE A 257 -10.21 -25.38 9.46
CA ILE A 257 -9.16 -26.35 9.14
C ILE A 257 -9.60 -27.29 8.02
N ASP A 258 -10.84 -27.80 8.06
CA ASP A 258 -11.41 -28.66 7.02
C ASP A 258 -11.52 -27.92 5.67
N LYS A 259 -11.88 -26.63 5.71
CA LYS A 259 -11.88 -25.79 4.51
C LYS A 259 -10.46 -25.61 3.95
N MET A 260 -9.46 -25.40 4.79
CA MET A 260 -8.06 -25.29 4.34
C MET A 260 -7.53 -26.61 3.78
N ASN A 261 -7.84 -27.73 4.42
CA ASN A 261 -7.44 -29.07 3.96
C ASN A 261 -8.12 -29.44 2.62
N SER A 262 -9.40 -29.11 2.46
CA SER A 262 -10.12 -29.34 1.19
C SER A 262 -9.59 -28.48 0.04
N LEU A 263 -9.21 -27.22 0.30
CA LEU A 263 -8.53 -26.39 -0.69
C LEU A 263 -7.14 -26.94 -1.06
N ALA A 264 -6.45 -27.55 -0.11
CA ALA A 264 -5.13 -28.14 -0.32
C ALA A 264 -5.19 -29.48 -1.08
N GLY A 265 -6.26 -30.25 -0.87
CA GLY A 265 -6.38 -31.63 -1.36
C GLY A 265 -5.61 -32.66 -0.54
N PHE A 266 -5.07 -32.27 0.62
CA PHE A 266 -4.36 -33.13 1.57
C PHE A 266 -4.45 -32.52 2.99
N GLU A 267 -3.95 -33.22 4.00
CA GLU A 267 -3.88 -32.70 5.38
C GLU A 267 -2.84 -31.58 5.49
N TYR A 268 -3.26 -30.34 5.26
CA TYR A 268 -2.43 -29.12 5.37
C TYR A 268 -2.26 -28.68 6.83
N PHE A 269 -3.32 -28.82 7.64
CA PHE A 269 -3.28 -28.64 9.08
C PHE A 269 -3.88 -29.83 9.81
N LYS A 270 -3.22 -30.21 10.92
CA LYS A 270 -3.74 -31.21 11.86
C LYS A 270 -4.69 -30.54 12.85
N LYS A 271 -5.86 -31.13 13.06
CA LYS A 271 -6.80 -30.70 14.11
C LYS A 271 -6.14 -30.89 15.47
N LYS A 272 -6.29 -29.90 16.34
CA LYS A 272 -5.86 -29.97 17.75
C LYS A 272 -7.00 -29.52 18.64
N PRO A 273 -7.15 -30.08 19.85
CA PRO A 273 -8.12 -29.57 20.81
C PRO A 273 -7.76 -28.12 21.16
N VAL A 274 -8.72 -27.21 21.02
CA VAL A 274 -8.52 -25.81 21.37
C VAL A 274 -8.51 -25.70 22.88
N ALA A 275 -7.36 -25.36 23.45
CA ALA A 275 -7.27 -25.04 24.87
C ALA A 275 -8.06 -23.76 25.14
N VAL A 276 -9.13 -23.85 25.94
CA VAL A 276 -9.91 -22.70 26.38
C VAL A 276 -9.05 -21.81 27.29
N LYS A 277 -8.34 -20.85 26.71
CA LYS A 277 -7.63 -19.83 27.49
C LYS A 277 -8.67 -18.83 28.01
N LYS A 278 -8.79 -18.69 29.33
CA LYS A 278 -9.58 -17.61 29.95
C LYS A 278 -9.12 -16.27 29.34
N LYS A 279 -10.04 -15.52 28.70
CA LYS A 279 -9.76 -14.20 28.12
C LYS A 279 -9.06 -13.33 29.17
N ALA A 280 -7.76 -13.07 28.99
CA ALA A 280 -7.06 -12.08 29.80
C ALA A 280 -7.70 -10.71 29.52
N LYS A 281 -8.15 -10.00 30.56
CA LYS A 281 -8.79 -8.67 30.43
C LYS A 281 -7.91 -7.73 29.59
N THR A 282 -8.37 -7.42 28.38
CA THR A 282 -7.67 -6.67 27.32
C THR A 282 -7.28 -5.25 27.73
N GLY A 283 -8.01 -4.64 28.67
CA GLY A 283 -7.79 -3.27 29.13
C GLY A 283 -6.50 -3.01 29.92
N ARG A 284 -5.75 -4.04 30.34
CA ARG A 284 -4.46 -3.89 31.05
C ARG A 284 -3.23 -4.17 30.15
N THR A 285 -3.42 -4.44 28.87
CA THR A 285 -2.36 -5.01 28.00
C THR A 285 -1.30 -3.99 27.56
N LEU A 286 -1.68 -2.77 27.18
CA LEU A 286 -0.72 -1.74 26.73
C LEU A 286 0.14 -1.20 27.88
N LYS A 287 -0.46 -0.93 29.04
CA LYS A 287 0.28 -0.47 30.22
C LYS A 287 1.29 -1.53 30.70
N LYS A 288 0.87 -2.80 30.75
CA LYS A 288 1.77 -3.93 31.06
C LYS A 288 2.90 -4.12 30.03
N LEU A 289 2.66 -3.79 28.76
CA LEU A 289 3.68 -3.86 27.72
C LEU A 289 4.81 -2.86 27.96
N ILE A 290 4.47 -1.65 28.43
CA ILE A 290 5.42 -0.57 28.72
C ILE A 290 6.09 -0.78 30.09
N ASP A 291 5.34 -1.23 31.10
CA ASP A 291 5.85 -1.44 32.45
C ASP A 291 6.85 -2.60 32.52
N HIS A 292 6.67 -3.64 31.68
CA HIS A 292 7.56 -4.79 31.69
C HIS A 292 8.86 -4.52 30.92
N PRO A 293 10.04 -4.53 31.57
CA PRO A 293 11.29 -4.01 30.99
C PRO A 293 11.74 -4.76 29.73
N ILE A 294 11.55 -6.08 29.69
CA ILE A 294 11.89 -6.92 28.52
C ILE A 294 10.97 -6.63 27.33
N LEU A 295 9.67 -6.44 27.58
CA LEU A 295 8.69 -6.18 26.52
C LEU A 295 8.87 -4.77 25.96
N ARG A 296 9.14 -3.79 26.84
CA ARG A 296 9.50 -2.42 26.45
C ARG A 296 10.75 -2.39 25.57
N LYS A 297 11.81 -3.13 25.92
CA LYS A 297 13.03 -3.21 25.09
C LYS A 297 12.72 -3.78 23.70
N ARG A 298 11.98 -4.90 23.63
CA ARG A 298 11.55 -5.50 22.35
C ARG A 298 10.69 -4.54 21.53
N LEU A 299 9.76 -3.84 22.16
CA LEU A 299 8.90 -2.85 21.53
C LEU A 299 9.71 -1.69 20.94
N LEU A 300 10.66 -1.12 21.71
CA LEU A 300 11.55 -0.04 21.24
C LEU A 300 12.44 -0.49 20.08
N CYS A 301 12.99 -1.70 20.14
CA CYS A 301 13.76 -2.25 19.02
C CYS A 301 12.88 -2.40 17.77
N LEU A 302 11.67 -2.94 17.90
CA LEU A 302 10.73 -3.08 16.78
C LEU A 302 10.34 -1.71 16.20
N PHE A 303 10.01 -0.72 17.04
CA PHE A 303 9.70 0.63 16.58
C PHE A 303 10.88 1.26 15.85
N SER A 304 12.10 1.11 16.35
CA SER A 304 13.29 1.67 15.73
C SER A 304 13.56 1.03 14.36
N LEU A 305 13.45 -0.31 14.26
CA LEU A 305 13.61 -1.04 13.01
C LEU A 305 12.55 -0.63 11.98
N TRP A 306 11.28 -0.55 12.38
CA TRP A 306 10.21 -0.10 11.49
C TRP A 306 10.35 1.37 11.09
N PHE A 307 10.76 2.24 12.01
CA PHE A 307 10.99 3.66 11.74
C PHE A 307 12.06 3.83 10.65
N VAL A 308 13.23 3.21 10.81
CA VAL A 308 14.31 3.27 9.80
C VAL A 308 13.84 2.69 8.46
N THR A 309 13.12 1.55 8.49
CA THR A 309 12.63 0.90 7.28
C THR A 309 11.63 1.77 6.53
N PHE A 310 10.64 2.36 7.22
CA PHE A 310 9.65 3.22 6.60
C PHE A 310 10.22 4.57 6.17
N TYR A 311 11.08 5.17 6.98
CA TYR A 311 11.76 6.43 6.65
C TYR A 311 12.55 6.31 5.35
N THR A 312 13.39 5.27 5.23
CA THR A 312 14.18 5.01 4.02
C THR A 312 13.30 4.63 2.83
N SER A 313 12.32 3.73 3.02
CA SER A 313 11.46 3.26 1.92
C SER A 313 10.56 4.35 1.35
N TYR A 314 9.88 5.12 2.20
CA TYR A 314 9.02 6.21 1.76
C TYR A 314 9.83 7.43 1.32
N GLY A 315 10.95 7.74 1.98
CA GLY A 315 11.86 8.81 1.55
C GLY A 315 12.38 8.59 0.13
N LEU A 316 12.79 7.37 -0.20
CA LEU A 316 13.19 7.00 -1.57
C LEU A 316 12.01 6.98 -2.54
N THR A 317 10.85 6.48 -2.10
CA THR A 317 9.70 6.28 -2.97
C THR A 317 9.00 7.59 -3.34
N LEU A 318 8.76 8.47 -2.38
CA LEU A 318 7.99 9.70 -2.57
C LEU A 318 8.80 10.81 -3.28
N ASN A 319 10.13 10.76 -3.18
CA ASN A 319 11.04 11.67 -3.89
C ASN A 319 11.65 11.05 -5.15
N SER A 320 11.02 9.99 -5.68
CA SER A 320 11.50 9.30 -6.88
C SER A 320 11.15 10.02 -8.19
N ASP A 321 10.36 11.09 -8.14
CA ASP A 321 10.00 11.93 -9.28
C ASP A 321 11.24 12.58 -9.92
N GLY A 322 12.19 13.06 -9.10
CA GLY A 322 13.42 13.72 -9.57
C GLY A 322 14.65 12.81 -9.78
N MET A 323 14.57 11.51 -9.45
CA MET A 323 15.74 10.63 -9.47
C MET A 323 16.21 10.25 -10.89
N PHE A 324 15.28 10.15 -11.85
CA PHE A 324 15.60 9.76 -13.22
C PHE A 324 15.07 10.81 -14.20
N LYS A 325 15.95 11.71 -14.64
CA LYS A 325 15.62 12.84 -15.54
C LYS A 325 15.15 12.40 -16.94
N SER A 326 15.34 11.14 -17.34
CA SER A 326 15.02 10.68 -18.69
C SER A 326 13.54 10.34 -18.90
N SER A 327 12.85 9.80 -17.88
CA SER A 327 11.41 9.50 -17.94
C SER A 327 10.87 9.11 -16.55
N PHE A 328 9.77 9.75 -16.14
CA PHE A 328 9.08 9.49 -14.87
C PHE A 328 8.78 8.00 -14.68
N TYR A 329 8.12 7.36 -15.66
CA TYR A 329 7.71 5.96 -15.57
C TYR A 329 8.88 4.98 -15.56
N VAL A 330 9.93 5.23 -16.36
CA VAL A 330 11.12 4.37 -16.41
C VAL A 330 11.80 4.35 -15.04
N GLY A 331 11.94 5.51 -14.39
CA GLY A 331 12.47 5.59 -13.04
C GLY A 331 11.65 4.80 -12.02
N GLN A 332 10.33 4.85 -12.12
CA GLN A 332 9.43 4.06 -11.26
C GLN A 332 9.63 2.55 -11.45
N PHE A 333 9.71 2.07 -12.69
CA PHE A 333 9.91 0.64 -12.98
C PHE A 333 11.28 0.13 -12.53
N ILE A 334 12.35 0.90 -12.75
CA ILE A 334 13.70 0.55 -12.28
C ILE A 334 13.71 0.42 -10.75
N LEU A 335 13.14 1.40 -10.05
CA LEU A 335 13.06 1.38 -8.59
C LEU A 335 12.24 0.20 -8.07
N CYS A 336 11.12 -0.13 -8.72
CA CYS A 336 10.34 -1.32 -8.38
C CYS A 336 11.16 -2.61 -8.60
N GLY A 337 11.84 -2.74 -9.74
CA GLY A 337 12.68 -3.89 -10.05
C GLY A 337 13.79 -4.10 -9.02
N LEU A 338 14.49 -3.03 -8.63
CA LEU A 338 15.52 -3.07 -7.60
C LEU A 338 14.95 -3.51 -6.24
N LEU A 339 13.80 -2.98 -5.82
CA LEU A 339 13.17 -3.36 -4.55
C LEU A 339 12.65 -4.80 -4.54
N VAL A 340 12.10 -5.30 -5.66
CA VAL A 340 11.71 -6.71 -5.82
C VAL A 340 12.96 -7.60 -5.76
N ALA A 341 14.01 -7.28 -6.50
CA ALA A 341 15.25 -8.04 -6.52
C ALA A 341 15.90 -8.10 -5.13
N ALA A 342 15.96 -6.97 -4.41
CA ALA A 342 16.47 -6.93 -3.04
C ALA A 342 15.68 -7.82 -2.08
N LYS A 343 14.34 -7.83 -2.18
CA LYS A 343 13.48 -8.70 -1.35
C LYS A 343 13.64 -10.18 -1.67
N LEU A 344 13.68 -10.54 -2.96
CA LEU A 344 13.91 -11.92 -3.38
C LEU A 344 15.31 -12.39 -2.96
N GLY A 345 16.32 -11.52 -3.09
CA GLY A 345 17.68 -11.76 -2.63
C GLY A 345 17.75 -12.02 -1.12
N MET A 346 17.10 -11.18 -0.30
CA MET A 346 16.97 -11.41 1.15
C MET A 346 16.26 -12.73 1.48
N GLY A 347 15.22 -13.08 0.72
CA GLY A 347 14.53 -14.35 0.84
C GLY A 347 15.42 -15.56 0.53
N ALA A 348 16.24 -15.45 -0.52
CA ALA A 348 17.22 -16.45 -0.90
C ALA A 348 18.35 -16.55 0.14
N LEU A 349 18.84 -15.43 0.69
CA LEU A 349 19.87 -15.43 1.73
C LEU A 349 19.39 -16.14 3.01
N ASP A 350 18.16 -15.88 3.47
CA ASP A 350 17.56 -16.60 4.62
C ASP A 350 17.45 -18.12 4.36
N ALA A 351 17.16 -18.50 3.11
CA ALA A 351 17.02 -19.89 2.71
C ALA A 351 18.37 -20.62 2.56
N PHE A 352 19.36 -19.99 1.91
CA PHE A 352 20.60 -20.65 1.47
C PHE A 352 21.80 -20.38 2.37
N VAL A 353 21.79 -19.32 3.19
CA VAL A 353 22.92 -18.96 4.07
C VAL A 353 22.63 -19.36 5.51
N PRO A 354 23.29 -20.41 6.05
CA PRO A 354 22.99 -20.94 7.38
C PRO A 354 23.18 -19.94 8.53
N GLY A 355 24.09 -18.98 8.37
CA GLY A 355 24.38 -17.92 9.36
C GLY A 355 23.34 -16.79 9.38
N MET A 356 22.52 -16.67 8.34
CA MET A 356 21.45 -15.66 8.24
C MET A 356 20.05 -16.25 8.42
N ASN A 357 19.96 -17.55 8.70
CA ASN A 357 18.69 -18.22 8.88
C ASN A 357 18.00 -17.72 10.15
N ARG A 358 16.86 -17.06 9.98
CA ARG A 358 16.05 -16.49 11.06
C ARG A 358 15.53 -17.50 12.10
N ARG A 359 15.64 -18.81 11.85
CA ARG A 359 15.28 -19.87 12.80
C ARG A 359 16.40 -20.19 13.78
N ARG A 360 17.62 -19.68 13.54
CA ARG A 360 18.81 -19.86 14.38
C ARG A 360 19.18 -18.60 15.17
N LEU A 361 18.73 -17.43 14.72
CA LEU A 361 18.79 -16.14 15.43
C LEU A 361 17.60 -16.01 16.37
#